data_AF-A0A7S0XQU5-F1
#
_entry.id   AF-A0A7S0XQU5-F1
#
_cell.length_a   1.000
_cell.length_b   1.000
_cell.length_c   1.000
_cell.angle_alpha   90.00
_cell.angle_beta   90.00
_cell.angle_gamma   90.00
#
_symmetry.space_group_name_H-M   'P 1'
#
loop_
_entity.id
_entity.type
_entity.pdbx_description
1 polymer ?
#
loop_
_entity_poly.entity_id
_entity_poly.type
_entity_poly.pdbx_seq_one_letter_code
_entity_poly.pdbx_strand_id
1 'polypeptide(L)'
;RCFPIAGRNPFKLLRECEVALDNFLPKDAHETSTSVLRVLLTKVSLRPPFLMGEVVSRFSTWSEIFSCLRASCHIPLFGGFLPYPVPEHGWYYDGLLWNSLFVPWRTFGTRDTVIKVSAFGHPGADIAPRRFVLPPWFAVFPPSQGALLAMRAMGYADAKDFFENTQRRWGGAAVE
;
A
#
# COMPACT_ATOMS: atom_id res chain seq x y z
N ARG A 1 -3.67 14.82 -22.45
CA ARG A 1 -3.21 13.51 -23.00
C ARG A 1 -3.55 12.46 -21.94
N CYS A 2 -4.50 11.56 -22.21
CA CYS A 2 -5.25 10.79 -21.18
C CYS A 2 -4.73 9.37 -20.91
N PHE A 3 -3.52 9.04 -21.36
CA PHE A 3 -2.87 7.77 -21.06
C PHE A 3 -1.69 8.04 -20.13
N PRO A 4 -1.65 7.44 -18.92
CA PRO A 4 -0.45 7.51 -18.11
C PRO A 4 0.72 6.96 -18.92
N ILE A 5 1.88 7.61 -18.82
CA ILE A 5 3.11 7.24 -19.56
C ILE A 5 3.45 5.75 -19.34
N ALA A 6 3.09 5.21 -18.18
CA ALA A 6 3.22 3.81 -17.81
C ALA A 6 2.17 2.85 -18.40
N GLY A 7 1.02 3.35 -18.88
CA GLY A 7 -0.06 2.51 -19.43
C GLY A 7 0.31 1.78 -20.74
N ARG A 8 1.36 2.22 -21.44
CA ARG A 8 1.93 1.54 -22.62
C ARG A 8 3.26 0.85 -22.34
N ASN A 9 3.90 1.16 -21.21
CA ASN A 9 5.20 0.63 -20.85
C ASN A 9 5.28 0.51 -19.31
N PRO A 10 5.05 -0.69 -18.75
CA PRO A 10 5.02 -0.90 -17.31
C PRO A 10 6.38 -0.62 -16.64
N PHE A 11 7.49 -0.70 -17.38
CA PHE A 11 8.82 -0.36 -16.86
C PHE A 11 8.97 1.13 -16.51
N LYS A 12 8.07 1.99 -16.99
CA LYS A 12 8.04 3.41 -16.59
C LYS A 12 7.24 3.65 -15.31
N LEU A 13 6.43 2.68 -14.86
CA LEU A 13 5.54 2.84 -13.70
C LEU A 13 6.31 3.31 -12.47
N LEU A 14 7.43 2.67 -12.17
CA LEU A 14 8.17 2.97 -10.95
C LEU A 14 8.88 4.34 -10.99
N ARG A 15 9.29 4.79 -12.17
CA ARG A 15 9.77 6.17 -12.36
C ARG A 15 8.65 7.18 -12.13
N GLU A 16 7.45 6.90 -12.60
CA GLU A 16 6.28 7.75 -12.32
C GLU A 16 5.91 7.72 -10.82
N CYS A 17 6.15 6.61 -10.12
CA CYS A 17 6.02 6.56 -8.66
C CYS A 17 7.03 7.50 -7.97
N GLU A 18 8.28 7.53 -8.40
CA GLU A 18 9.30 8.46 -7.88
C GLU A 18 8.87 9.92 -8.10
N VAL A 19 8.41 10.25 -9.32
CA VAL A 19 7.89 11.59 -9.63
C VAL A 19 6.68 11.94 -8.76
N ALA A 20 5.78 10.98 -8.52
CA ALA A 20 4.63 11.20 -7.62
C ALA A 20 5.09 11.43 -6.17
N LEU A 21 6.05 10.65 -5.67
CA LEU A 21 6.60 10.84 -4.33
C LEU A 21 7.30 12.20 -4.22
N ASP A 22 8.09 12.62 -5.20
CA ASP A 22 8.76 13.93 -5.18
C ASP A 22 7.78 15.10 -5.11
N ASN A 23 6.64 14.98 -5.82
CA ASN A 23 5.63 16.02 -5.89
C ASN A 23 4.69 16.06 -4.67
N PHE A 24 4.37 14.90 -4.09
CA PHE A 24 3.29 14.78 -3.11
C PHE A 24 3.77 14.39 -1.71
N LEU A 25 4.99 13.88 -1.53
CA LEU A 25 5.52 13.53 -0.21
C LEU A 25 5.97 14.80 0.53
N PRO A 26 5.34 15.15 1.67
CA PRO A 26 5.73 16.32 2.45
C PRO A 26 7.19 16.27 2.89
N LYS A 27 7.87 17.42 3.03
CA LYS A 27 9.30 17.47 3.40
C LYS A 27 9.56 17.00 4.84
N ASP A 28 8.58 17.17 5.72
CA ASP A 28 8.54 16.70 7.10
C ASP A 28 7.91 15.30 7.25
N ALA A 29 7.67 14.58 6.14
CA ALA A 29 7.00 13.28 6.18
C ALA A 29 7.70 12.25 7.08
N HIS A 30 9.03 12.28 7.16
CA HIS A 30 9.81 11.37 8.00
C HIS A 30 9.55 11.56 9.50
N GLU A 31 9.37 12.80 9.94
CA GLU A 31 9.03 13.14 11.32
C GLU A 31 7.57 12.76 11.63
N THR A 32 6.65 13.21 10.79
CA THR A 32 5.19 13.03 11.00
C THR A 32 4.74 11.57 10.84
N SER A 33 5.45 10.78 10.03
CA SER A 33 5.13 9.36 9.79
C SER A 33 5.83 8.43 10.78
N THR A 34 6.87 8.88 11.47
CA THR A 34 7.59 8.02 12.43
C THR A 34 6.65 7.62 13.56
N SER A 35 6.60 6.32 13.85
CA SER A 35 5.67 5.69 14.80
C SER A 35 4.18 5.77 14.44
N VAL A 36 3.83 6.34 13.30
CA VAL A 36 2.44 6.38 12.80
C VAL A 36 2.29 5.44 11.61
N LEU A 37 3.14 5.61 10.59
CA LEU A 37 3.17 4.80 9.38
C LEU A 37 3.98 3.52 9.61
N ARG A 38 3.49 2.42 9.05
CA ARG A 38 4.21 1.15 8.94
C ARG A 38 4.24 0.73 7.48
N VAL A 39 5.43 0.49 6.95
CA VAL A 39 5.64 0.06 5.57
C VAL A 39 6.15 -1.37 5.60
N LEU A 40 5.41 -2.29 4.98
CA LEU A 40 5.83 -3.67 4.80
C LEU A 40 6.69 -3.77 3.54
N LEU A 41 7.85 -4.36 3.68
CA LEU A 41 8.82 -4.60 2.62
C LEU A 41 9.24 -6.07 2.63
N THR A 42 9.77 -6.55 1.52
CA THR A 42 10.41 -7.87 1.46
C THR A 42 11.93 -7.67 1.40
N LYS A 43 12.63 -7.88 2.52
CA LYS A 43 14.09 -7.76 2.64
C LYS A 43 14.77 -8.89 1.88
N VAL A 44 15.78 -8.54 1.09
CA VAL A 44 16.68 -9.48 0.41
C VAL A 44 17.97 -9.62 1.22
N SER A 45 18.36 -10.86 1.51
CA SER A 45 19.57 -11.21 2.24
C SER A 45 20.41 -12.19 1.44
N LEU A 46 21.74 -12.11 1.58
CA LEU A 46 22.67 -13.09 1.03
C LEU A 46 22.78 -14.37 1.87
N ARG A 47 22.21 -14.36 3.08
CA ARG A 47 22.19 -15.50 4.01
C ARG A 47 20.76 -15.95 4.25
N PRO A 48 20.51 -17.26 4.41
CA PRO A 48 19.18 -17.78 4.75
C PRO A 48 18.59 -17.12 6.02
N PRO A 49 17.29 -16.76 6.03
CA PRO A 49 16.38 -16.79 4.88
C PRO A 49 16.69 -15.68 3.87
N PHE A 50 16.77 -16.02 2.58
CA PHE A 50 17.15 -15.08 1.51
C PHE A 50 16.10 -13.97 1.27
N LEU A 51 14.84 -14.23 1.61
CA LEU A 51 13.74 -13.29 1.55
C LEU A 51 12.98 -13.32 2.87
N MET A 52 12.71 -12.14 3.45
CA MET A 52 11.98 -12.03 4.71
C MET A 52 11.14 -10.75 4.73
N GLY A 53 9.91 -10.83 5.25
CA GLY A 53 9.10 -9.65 5.49
C GLY A 53 9.74 -8.76 6.57
N GLU A 54 9.83 -7.46 6.30
CA GLU A 54 10.33 -6.45 7.24
C GLU A 54 9.35 -5.28 7.31
N VAL A 55 9.08 -4.80 8.52
CA VAL A 55 8.19 -3.66 8.75
C VAL A 55 9.00 -2.48 9.24
N VAL A 56 9.12 -1.46 8.38
CA VAL A 56 9.77 -0.20 8.73
C VAL A 56 8.72 0.75 9.31
N SER A 57 9.03 1.38 10.44
CA SER A 57 8.09 2.26 11.16
C SER A 57 8.73 3.50 11.78
N ARG A 58 10.04 3.68 11.57
CA ARG A 58 10.82 4.83 12.00
C ARG A 58 11.59 5.30 10.79
N PHE A 59 11.63 6.61 10.59
CA PHE A 59 12.28 7.25 9.47
C PHE A 59 13.08 8.44 10.00
N SER A 60 14.39 8.37 9.86
CA SER A 60 15.34 9.38 10.35
C SER A 60 15.45 10.56 9.37
N THR A 61 15.21 10.34 8.09
CA THR A 61 15.30 11.38 7.05
C THR A 61 14.20 11.27 6.01
N TRP A 62 13.93 12.38 5.31
CA TRP A 62 13.01 12.39 4.17
C TRP A 62 13.41 11.39 3.07
N SER A 63 14.71 11.27 2.80
CA SER A 63 15.23 10.32 1.80
C SER A 63 14.97 8.86 2.20
N GLU A 64 14.96 8.56 3.50
CA GLU A 64 14.71 7.23 4.01
C GLU A 64 13.25 6.82 3.82
N ILE A 65 12.29 7.67 4.21
CA ILE A 65 10.87 7.39 3.97
C ILE A 65 10.53 7.35 2.48
N PHE A 66 11.12 8.23 1.68
CA PHE A 66 11.00 8.18 0.22
C PHE A 66 11.44 6.82 -0.33
N SER A 67 12.65 6.39 0.03
CA SER A 67 13.20 5.10 -0.41
C SER A 67 12.41 3.91 0.10
N CYS A 68 11.88 3.95 1.33
CA CYS A 68 11.00 2.91 1.85
C CYS A 68 9.69 2.81 1.06
N LEU A 69 9.01 3.94 0.82
CA LEU A 69 7.77 3.95 0.03
C LEU A 69 8.02 3.47 -1.40
N ARG A 70 9.14 3.88 -1.98
CA ARG A 70 9.56 3.47 -3.32
C ARG A 70 9.93 1.98 -3.40
N ALA A 71 10.58 1.44 -2.37
CA ALA A 71 10.85 0.01 -2.24
C ALA A 71 9.55 -0.79 -2.10
N SER A 72 8.58 -0.26 -1.36
CA SER A 72 7.29 -0.91 -1.11
C SER A 72 6.42 -1.08 -2.36
N CYS A 73 6.70 -0.38 -3.45
CA CYS A 73 6.07 -0.58 -4.75
C CYS A 73 7.01 -1.24 -5.78
N HIS A 74 8.18 -1.72 -5.37
CA HIS A 74 9.17 -2.30 -6.27
C HIS A 74 8.83 -3.76 -6.60
N ILE A 75 7.88 -3.94 -7.52
CA ILE A 75 7.41 -5.26 -7.96
C ILE A 75 8.55 -5.98 -8.70
N PRO A 76 8.92 -7.21 -8.29
CA PRO A 76 9.90 -8.02 -9.02
C PRO A 76 9.53 -8.17 -10.51
N LEU A 77 10.53 -8.30 -11.37
CA LEU A 77 10.41 -8.38 -12.84
C LEU A 77 10.06 -7.05 -13.53
N PHE A 78 9.21 -6.21 -12.94
CA PHE A 78 8.81 -4.92 -13.54
C PHE A 78 9.68 -3.75 -13.07
N GLY A 79 10.22 -3.82 -11.85
CA GLY A 79 11.19 -2.85 -11.34
C GLY A 79 12.64 -3.11 -11.68
N GLY A 80 12.90 -4.23 -12.36
CA GLY A 80 14.22 -4.80 -12.56
C GLY A 80 14.37 -6.13 -11.82
N PHE A 81 15.43 -6.87 -12.15
CA PHE A 81 15.84 -8.08 -11.43
C PHE A 81 16.63 -7.79 -10.15
N LEU A 82 17.03 -6.53 -9.97
CA LEU A 82 17.77 -6.09 -8.81
C LEU A 82 16.79 -5.46 -7.81
N PRO A 83 16.88 -5.80 -6.52
CA PRO A 83 16.08 -5.15 -5.49
C PRO A 83 16.39 -3.66 -5.39
N TYR A 84 15.48 -2.91 -4.78
CA TYR A 84 15.65 -1.48 -4.53
C TYR A 84 16.50 -1.24 -3.27
N PRO A 85 17.54 -0.38 -3.32
CA PRO A 85 18.33 -0.05 -2.15
C PRO A 85 17.60 0.97 -1.28
N VAL A 86 17.47 0.67 0.01
CA VAL A 86 17.03 1.62 1.04
C VAL A 86 18.25 1.97 1.88
N PRO A 87 18.66 3.27 1.96
CA PRO A 87 19.81 3.70 2.75
C PRO A 87 19.72 3.15 4.18
N GLU A 88 20.83 2.63 4.70
CA GLU A 88 20.98 2.07 6.05
C GLU A 88 20.18 0.78 6.35
N HIS A 89 19.21 0.41 5.51
CA HIS A 89 18.32 -0.75 5.73
C HIS A 89 18.70 -1.97 4.87
N GLY A 90 19.20 -1.74 3.65
CA GLY A 90 19.64 -2.78 2.74
C GLY A 90 18.84 -2.83 1.43
N TRP A 91 18.50 -4.03 0.96
CA TRP A 91 17.90 -4.27 -0.35
C TRP A 91 16.49 -4.86 -0.21
N TYR A 92 15.53 -4.32 -0.96
CA TYR A 92 14.11 -4.64 -0.77
C TYR A 92 13.32 -4.80 -2.06
N TYR A 93 12.30 -5.65 -2.00
CA TYR A 93 11.19 -5.72 -2.95
C TYR A 93 9.89 -5.26 -2.29
N ASP A 94 8.85 -5.12 -3.13
CA ASP A 94 7.47 -4.89 -2.72
C ASP A 94 7.02 -5.85 -1.60
N GLY A 95 6.26 -5.31 -0.64
CA GLY A 95 5.78 -6.04 0.52
C GLY A 95 4.73 -7.10 0.22
N LEU A 96 4.11 -7.08 -0.97
CA LEU A 96 3.06 -8.02 -1.40
C LEU A 96 3.58 -9.45 -1.57
N LEU A 97 4.90 -9.66 -1.72
CA LEU A 97 5.50 -10.99 -1.68
C LEU A 97 5.39 -11.65 -0.31
N TRP A 98 5.21 -10.85 0.75
CA TRP A 98 4.96 -11.32 2.09
C TRP A 98 3.48 -11.15 2.43
N ASN A 99 2.86 -12.19 3.00
CA ASN A 99 1.44 -12.11 3.31
C ASN A 99 1.20 -11.10 4.46
N SER A 100 0.62 -9.95 4.10
CA SER A 100 0.28 -8.84 5.00
C SER A 100 -0.66 -9.25 6.15
N LEU A 101 -1.33 -10.40 6.04
CA LEU A 101 -2.17 -10.97 7.10
C LEU A 101 -1.39 -11.36 8.36
N PHE A 102 -0.10 -11.67 8.25
CA PHE A 102 0.73 -12.06 9.39
C PHE A 102 1.50 -10.89 10.01
N VAL A 103 1.28 -9.67 9.51
CA VAL A 103 1.84 -8.47 10.11
C VAL A 103 0.92 -8.03 11.24
N PRO A 104 1.39 -7.94 12.50
CA PRO A 104 0.60 -7.38 13.58
C PRO A 104 0.49 -5.86 13.38
N TRP A 105 -0.52 -5.44 12.61
CA TRP A 105 -0.81 -4.03 12.33
C TRP A 105 -1.10 -3.29 13.64
N ARG A 106 -0.61 -2.06 13.74
CA ARG A 106 -0.56 -1.31 15.01
C ARG A 106 -1.96 -0.88 15.44
N THR A 107 -2.29 -1.12 16.70
CA THR A 107 -3.28 -0.39 17.48
C THR A 107 -2.54 0.51 18.48
N PHE A 108 -3.08 1.69 18.78
CA PHE A 108 -2.49 2.63 19.76
C PHE A 108 -3.16 2.48 21.13
N GLY A 109 -4.42 2.03 21.16
CA GLY A 109 -5.18 1.72 22.36
C GLY A 109 -5.79 0.31 22.34
N THR A 110 -6.23 -0.14 23.50
CA THR A 110 -6.92 -1.44 23.68
C THR A 110 -8.32 -1.48 23.07
N ARG A 111 -8.88 -0.31 22.71
CA ARG A 111 -10.20 -0.16 22.07
C ARG A 111 -10.10 0.14 20.58
N ASP A 112 -8.89 0.21 20.03
CA ASP A 112 -8.72 0.54 18.63
C ASP A 112 -9.08 -0.66 17.76
N THR A 113 -9.78 -0.37 16.67
CA THR A 113 -10.10 -1.37 15.64
C THR A 113 -9.25 -1.13 14.41
N VAL A 114 -8.61 -2.19 13.91
CA VAL A 114 -7.92 -2.15 12.62
C VAL A 114 -8.92 -2.39 11.50
N ILE A 115 -9.10 -1.39 10.63
CA ILE A 115 -9.91 -1.51 9.42
C ILE A 115 -9.00 -1.94 8.26
N LYS A 116 -9.25 -3.10 7.69
CA LYS A 116 -8.50 -3.67 6.56
C LYS A 116 -9.16 -3.29 5.24
N VAL A 117 -8.40 -2.64 4.36
CA VAL A 117 -8.87 -2.24 3.04
C VAL A 117 -8.11 -3.02 1.97
N SER A 118 -8.82 -3.61 1.02
CA SER A 118 -8.22 -4.37 -0.08
C SER A 118 -8.81 -3.97 -1.43
N ALA A 119 -7.97 -3.45 -2.32
CA ALA A 119 -8.37 -3.15 -3.70
C ALA A 119 -8.71 -4.41 -4.52
N PHE A 120 -8.10 -5.55 -4.23
CA PHE A 120 -8.32 -6.80 -4.99
C PHE A 120 -9.30 -7.79 -4.33
N GLY A 121 -10.05 -7.36 -3.31
CA GLY A 121 -11.05 -8.21 -2.67
C GLY A 121 -10.49 -9.39 -1.85
N HIS A 122 -9.40 -9.20 -1.12
CA HIS A 122 -8.81 -10.23 -0.27
C HIS A 122 -9.78 -10.75 0.81
N PRO A 123 -9.86 -12.07 1.05
CA PRO A 123 -10.66 -12.64 2.13
C PRO A 123 -10.29 -12.05 3.49
N GLY A 124 -11.27 -11.48 4.21
CA GLY A 124 -11.06 -10.88 5.52
C GLY A 124 -10.68 -9.39 5.52
N ALA A 125 -10.78 -8.71 4.37
CA ALA A 125 -10.84 -7.25 4.31
C ALA A 125 -12.22 -6.74 4.74
N ASP A 126 -12.25 -5.63 5.46
CA ASP A 126 -13.47 -4.95 5.92
C ASP A 126 -14.09 -4.13 4.79
N ILE A 127 -13.24 -3.42 4.04
CA ILE A 127 -13.59 -2.63 2.86
C ILE A 127 -12.92 -3.25 1.63
N ALA A 128 -13.73 -3.64 0.65
CA ALA A 128 -13.29 -4.28 -0.57
C ALA A 128 -14.36 -4.10 -1.66
N PRO A 129 -13.98 -4.11 -2.95
CA PRO A 129 -14.95 -4.02 -4.02
C PRO A 129 -15.80 -5.30 -4.08
N ARG A 130 -17.07 -5.19 -3.64
CA ARG A 130 -17.99 -6.33 -3.56
C ARG A 130 -18.69 -6.64 -4.88
N ARG A 131 -18.83 -5.61 -5.73
CA ARG A 131 -19.64 -5.65 -6.95
C ARG A 131 -18.81 -5.81 -8.22
N PHE A 132 -17.49 -5.67 -8.12
CA PHE A 132 -16.60 -5.66 -9.27
C PHE A 132 -15.23 -6.23 -8.89
N VAL A 133 -14.73 -7.19 -9.66
CA VAL A 133 -13.38 -7.72 -9.48
C VAL A 133 -12.43 -6.90 -10.34
N LEU A 134 -11.46 -6.24 -9.70
CA LEU A 134 -10.42 -5.52 -10.43
C LEU A 134 -9.56 -6.52 -11.21
N PRO A 135 -9.29 -6.25 -12.50
CA PRO A 135 -8.36 -7.07 -13.25
C PRO A 135 -6.96 -7.10 -12.61
N PRO A 136 -6.35 -8.27 -12.36
CA PRO A 136 -5.04 -8.37 -11.71
C PRO A 136 -3.93 -7.64 -12.46
N TRP A 137 -4.03 -7.56 -13.80
CA TRP A 137 -3.05 -6.85 -14.61
C TRP A 137 -3.01 -5.33 -14.35
N PHE A 138 -4.02 -4.75 -13.68
CA PHE A 138 -3.99 -3.34 -13.26
C PHE A 138 -2.90 -3.04 -12.23
N ALA A 139 -2.34 -4.06 -11.56
CA ALA A 139 -1.17 -3.90 -10.71
C ALA A 139 0.09 -3.52 -11.50
N VAL A 140 0.15 -3.86 -12.78
CA VAL A 140 1.33 -3.68 -13.64
C VAL A 140 1.05 -2.68 -14.76
N PHE A 141 -0.15 -2.74 -15.34
CA PHE A 141 -0.62 -1.89 -16.41
C PHE A 141 -1.66 -0.93 -15.84
N PRO A 142 -1.26 0.31 -15.49
CA PRO A 142 -2.17 1.23 -14.85
C PRO A 142 -3.39 1.49 -15.75
N PRO A 143 -4.60 1.47 -15.18
CA PRO A 143 -5.82 1.65 -15.96
C PRO A 143 -5.92 3.09 -16.49
N SER A 144 -6.89 3.33 -17.38
CA SER A 144 -7.17 4.66 -17.91
C SER A 144 -7.56 5.63 -16.78
N GLN A 145 -7.39 6.94 -17.01
CA GLN A 145 -7.80 7.96 -16.03
C GLN A 145 -9.27 7.83 -15.63
N GLY A 146 -10.16 7.56 -16.60
CA GLY A 146 -11.59 7.35 -16.33
C GLY A 146 -11.83 6.13 -15.42
N ALA A 147 -11.11 5.03 -15.67
CA ALA A 147 -11.18 3.84 -14.81
C ALA A 147 -10.62 4.12 -13.41
N LEU A 148 -9.50 4.86 -13.26
CA LEU A 148 -8.99 5.29 -11.95
C LEU A 148 -10.00 6.13 -11.17
N LEU A 149 -10.68 7.07 -11.84
CA LEU A 149 -11.73 7.90 -11.23
C LEU A 149 -12.95 7.07 -10.81
N ALA A 150 -13.36 6.11 -11.64
CA ALA A 150 -14.44 5.18 -11.31
C ALA A 150 -14.05 4.29 -10.11
N MET A 151 -12.82 3.77 -10.09
CA MET A 151 -12.29 2.99 -8.97
C MET A 151 -12.25 3.79 -7.67
N ARG A 152 -11.84 5.06 -7.74
CA ARG A 152 -11.91 5.98 -6.60
C ARG A 152 -13.35 6.11 -6.09
N ALA A 153 -14.31 6.40 -6.97
CA ALA A 153 -15.72 6.55 -6.59
C ALA A 153 -16.29 5.25 -5.97
N MET A 154 -15.95 4.09 -6.52
CA MET A 154 -16.31 2.79 -5.95
C MET A 154 -15.74 2.61 -4.55
N GLY A 155 -14.46 2.92 -4.32
CA GLY A 155 -13.84 2.83 -3.00
C GLY A 155 -14.52 3.72 -1.95
N TYR A 156 -14.96 4.94 -2.33
CA TYR A 156 -15.77 5.79 -1.44
C TYR A 156 -17.13 5.18 -1.13
N ALA A 157 -17.79 4.58 -2.12
CA ALA A 157 -19.08 3.91 -1.91
C ALA A 157 -18.94 2.68 -0.99
N ASP A 158 -17.92 1.85 -1.20
CA ASP A 158 -17.66 0.68 -0.36
C ASP A 158 -17.33 1.08 1.09
N ALA A 159 -16.55 2.16 1.29
CA ALA A 159 -16.26 2.69 2.61
C ALA A 159 -17.53 3.24 3.30
N LYS A 160 -18.37 3.98 2.56
CA LYS A 160 -19.66 4.47 3.07
C LYS A 160 -20.55 3.31 3.52
N ASP A 161 -20.72 2.30 2.68
CA ASP A 161 -21.53 1.12 2.99
C ASP A 161 -20.99 0.40 4.24
N PHE A 162 -19.67 0.30 4.40
CA PHE A 162 -19.04 -0.27 5.60
C PHE A 162 -19.39 0.51 6.88
N PHE A 163 -19.22 1.84 6.88
CA PHE A 163 -19.48 2.66 8.06
C PHE A 163 -20.96 2.72 8.42
N GLU A 164 -21.86 2.83 7.44
CA GLU A 164 -23.32 2.80 7.69
C GLU A 164 -23.75 1.47 8.33
N ASN A 165 -23.24 0.34 7.81
CA ASN A 165 -23.57 -0.98 8.35
C ASN A 165 -22.97 -1.20 9.75
N THR A 166 -21.79 -0.66 10.01
CA THR A 166 -21.16 -0.73 11.34
C THR A 166 -21.95 0.10 12.35
N GLN A 167 -22.39 1.31 11.97
CA GLN A 167 -23.21 2.16 12.83
C GLN A 167 -24.57 1.51 13.12
N ARG A 168 -25.21 0.85 12.16
CA ARG A 168 -26.45 0.08 12.41
C ARG A 168 -26.23 -1.06 13.40
N ARG A 169 -25.12 -1.79 13.26
CA ARG A 169 -24.78 -2.93 14.15
C ARG A 169 -24.47 -2.48 15.58
N TRP A 170 -23.78 -1.35 15.76
CA TRP A 170 -23.36 -0.90 17.09
C TRP A 170 -24.37 0.06 17.73
N GLY A 171 -25.10 0.84 16.94
CA GLY A 171 -26.19 1.69 17.41
C GLY A 171 -27.43 0.91 17.85
N GLY A 172 -27.64 -0.31 17.31
CA GLY A 172 -28.70 -1.22 17.77
C GLY A 172 -28.36 -1.95 19.07
N ALA A 173 -27.09 -2.06 19.45
CA ALA A 173 -26.66 -2.74 20.68
C ALA A 173 -26.69 -1.83 21.93
N ALA A 174 -27.03 -0.55 21.78
CA ALA A 174 -27.18 0.40 22.88
C ALA A 174 -28.62 0.48 23.44
N VAL A 175 -29.52 -0.40 22.98
CA VAL A 175 -30.92 -0.47 23.40
C VAL A 175 -31.28 -1.94 23.71
N GLU A 176 -30.61 -2.54 24.70
CA GLU A 176 -31.12 -3.69 25.45
C GLU A 176 -30.68 -3.58 26.92
#